data_AF-E4PID1-F1
#
_entry.id   AF-E4PID1-F1
#
_cell.length_a   1.000
_cell.length_b   1.000
_cell.length_c   1.000
_cell.angle_alpha   90.00
_cell.angle_beta   90.00
_cell.angle_gamma   90.00
#
_symmetry.space_group_name_H-M   'P 1'
#
loop_
_entity.id
_entity.type
_entity.pdbx_description
1 polymer ?
#
loop_
_entity_poly.entity_id
_entity_poly.type
_entity_poly.pdbx_seq_one_letter_code
_entity_poly.pdbx_strand_id
1 'polypeptide(L)'
;MLHAFALADGQIRFPRWQFMDSETIPHLESILALIGKSITPLALSRFMLLPNPDLEGQSGAVCARDWLISTGNPEPVLELARFRISD
;
A
#
# COMPACT_ATOMS: atom_id res chain seq x y z
N MET A 1 2.62 -10.44 -6.76
CA MET A 1 3.14 -10.90 -5.43
C MET A 1 2.30 -10.30 -4.30
N LEU A 2 2.06 -11.01 -3.18
CA LEU A 2 1.33 -10.52 -2.00
C LEU A 2 2.25 -10.35 -0.79
N HIS A 3 1.90 -9.42 0.10
CA HIS A 3 2.49 -9.23 1.42
C HIS A 3 1.72 -10.03 2.47
N ALA A 4 2.45 -10.70 3.35
CA ALA A 4 1.90 -11.39 4.50
C ALA A 4 2.81 -11.23 5.71
N PHE A 5 2.24 -11.41 6.90
CA PHE A 5 3.00 -11.42 8.16
C PHE A 5 2.54 -12.59 9.03
N ALA A 6 3.45 -13.10 9.87
CA ALA A 6 3.17 -14.15 10.81
C ALA A 6 2.65 -13.58 12.13
N LEU A 7 1.63 -14.22 12.71
CA LEU A 7 1.18 -14.00 14.07
C LEU A 7 2.05 -14.81 15.06
N ALA A 8 1.90 -14.52 16.35
CA ALA A 8 2.67 -15.21 17.41
C ALA A 8 2.41 -16.73 17.45
N ASP A 9 1.25 -17.19 16.96
CA ASP A 9 0.89 -18.60 16.86
C ASP A 9 1.37 -19.27 15.55
N GLY A 10 2.15 -18.56 14.73
CA GLY A 10 2.68 -19.05 13.46
C GLY A 10 1.71 -18.95 12.28
N GLN A 11 0.49 -18.46 12.48
CA GLN A 11 -0.45 -18.26 11.37
C GLN A 11 0.01 -17.11 10.46
N ILE A 12 -0.02 -17.35 9.15
CA ILE A 12 0.25 -16.33 8.14
C ILE A 12 -1.04 -15.58 7.83
N ARG A 13 -1.00 -14.25 7.88
CA ARG A 13 -2.12 -13.38 7.57
C ARG A 13 -1.77 -12.44 6.43
N PHE A 14 -2.70 -12.31 5.49
CA PHE A 14 -2.66 -11.29 4.46
C PHE A 14 -3.48 -10.08 4.93
N PRO A 15 -2.90 -8.87 4.95
CA PRO A 15 -3.69 -7.68 5.18
C PRO A 15 -4.81 -7.53 4.14
N ARG A 16 -6.03 -7.26 4.63
CA ARG A 16 -7.23 -7.12 3.78
C ARG A 16 -7.13 -5.99 2.76
N TRP A 17 -6.32 -4.96 3.04
CA TRP A 17 -6.16 -3.80 2.16
C TRP A 17 -5.59 -4.12 0.77
N GLN A 18 -4.95 -5.29 0.61
CA GLN A 18 -4.40 -5.75 -0.66
C GLN A 18 -5.47 -6.17 -1.68
N PHE A 19 -6.71 -6.31 -1.25
CA PHE A 19 -7.78 -6.92 -2.03
C PHE A 19 -8.92 -5.93 -2.29
N MET A 20 -9.49 -6.06 -3.48
CA MET A 20 -10.85 -5.68 -3.86
C MET A 20 -11.71 -6.96 -3.83
N ASP A 21 -13.00 -6.88 -4.18
CA ASP A 21 -13.95 -7.99 -3.97
C ASP A 21 -13.47 -9.33 -4.57
N SER A 22 -12.96 -9.32 -5.79
CA SER A 22 -12.51 -10.54 -6.49
C SER A 22 -11.05 -10.52 -6.95
N GLU A 23 -10.30 -9.46 -6.65
CA GLU A 23 -8.96 -9.27 -7.19
C GLU A 23 -8.04 -8.49 -6.23
N THR A 24 -6.75 -8.42 -6.52
CA THR A 24 -5.83 -7.55 -5.80
C THR A 24 -5.96 -6.12 -6.28
N ILE A 25 -5.64 -5.15 -5.41
CA ILE A 25 -5.55 -3.75 -5.83
C ILE A 25 -4.54 -3.61 -6.99
N PRO A 26 -4.79 -2.70 -7.95
CA PRO A 26 -3.90 -2.54 -9.09
C PRO A 26 -2.51 -2.09 -8.66
N HIS A 27 -1.48 -2.53 -9.40
CA HIS A 27 -0.07 -2.19 -9.19
C HIS A 27 0.53 -2.53 -7.80
N LEU A 28 -0.15 -3.36 -7.00
CA LEU A 28 0.35 -3.80 -5.69
C LEU A 28 1.78 -4.35 -5.74
N GLU A 29 2.08 -5.15 -6.76
CA GLU A 29 3.39 -5.78 -6.93
C GLU A 29 4.52 -4.75 -7.06
N SER A 30 4.30 -3.66 -7.79
CA SER A 30 5.28 -2.59 -7.97
C SER A 30 5.59 -1.90 -6.64
N ILE A 31 4.57 -1.64 -5.83
CA ILE A 31 4.75 -1.05 -4.49
C ILE A 31 5.53 -2.00 -3.57
N LEU A 32 5.14 -3.27 -3.55
CA LEU A 32 5.79 -4.28 -2.69
C LEU A 32 7.24 -4.56 -3.09
N ALA A 33 7.54 -4.54 -4.40
CA ALA A 33 8.90 -4.68 -4.91
C ALA A 33 9.79 -3.51 -4.48
N LEU A 34 9.23 -2.30 -4.41
CA LEU A 34 9.97 -1.08 -4.07
C LEU A 34 10.23 -0.95 -2.56
N ILE A 35 9.20 -1.05 -1.72
CA ILE A 35 9.32 -0.78 -0.27
C ILE A 35 9.02 -1.97 0.63
N GLY A 36 8.35 -3.01 0.11
CA GLY A 36 7.71 -4.04 0.95
C GLY A 36 8.68 -4.87 1.81
N LYS A 37 9.95 -4.97 1.42
CA LYS A 37 11.01 -5.66 2.19
C LYS A 37 11.75 -4.76 3.17
N SER A 38 11.67 -3.44 2.99
CA SER A 38 12.45 -2.45 3.74
C SER A 38 11.71 -1.92 4.96
N ILE A 39 10.40 -2.18 5.08
CA ILE A 39 9.57 -1.63 6.15
C ILE A 39 8.79 -2.73 6.89
N THR A 40 8.41 -2.47 8.13
CA THR A 40 7.61 -3.40 8.93
C THR A 40 6.19 -3.56 8.36
N PRO A 41 5.50 -4.69 8.61
CA PRO A 41 4.11 -4.88 8.17
C PRO A 41 3.15 -3.77 8.64
N LEU A 42 3.38 -3.22 9.84
CA LEU A 42 2.62 -2.10 10.38
C LEU A 42 2.91 -0.81 9.61
N ALA A 43 4.18 -0.50 9.33
CA ALA A 43 4.55 0.68 8.55
C ALA A 43 4.00 0.63 7.12
N LEU A 44 4.04 -0.55 6.47
CA LEU A 44 3.41 -0.76 5.17
C LEU A 44 1.90 -0.56 5.22
N SER A 45 1.24 -1.11 6.25
CA SER A 45 -0.22 -0.93 6.40
C SER A 45 -0.59 0.53 6.63
N ARG A 46 0.20 1.29 7.41
CA ARG A 46 -0.02 2.74 7.57
C ARG A 46 0.18 3.50 6.26
N PHE A 47 1.22 3.17 5.49
CA PHE A 47 1.44 3.76 4.18
C PHE A 47 0.25 3.52 3.23
N MET A 48 -0.32 2.32 3.25
CA MET A 48 -1.43 1.96 2.37
C MET A 48 -2.79 2.54 2.81
N LEU A 49 -3.00 2.79 4.10
CA LEU A 49 -4.32 3.09 4.67
C LEU A 49 -4.50 4.49 5.23
N LEU A 50 -3.43 5.26 5.47
CA LEU A 50 -3.56 6.63 5.96
C LEU A 50 -3.69 7.61 4.79
N PRO A 51 -4.58 8.63 4.90
CA PRO A 51 -4.64 9.71 3.94
C PRO A 51 -3.28 10.40 3.79
N ASN A 52 -2.91 10.72 2.56
CA ASN A 52 -1.71 11.48 2.25
C ASN A 52 -2.10 12.77 1.51
N PRO A 53 -1.65 13.96 1.96
CA PRO A 53 -1.99 15.23 1.31
C PRO A 53 -1.52 15.33 -0.14
N ASP A 54 -0.52 14.55 -0.55
CA ASP A 54 -0.03 14.51 -1.93
C ASP A 54 -0.89 13.61 -2.85
N LEU A 55 -1.87 12.90 -2.28
CA LEU A 55 -2.85 12.08 -3.01
C LEU A 55 -4.24 12.71 -2.85
N GLU A 56 -4.59 13.63 -3.74
CA GLU A 56 -5.85 14.36 -3.67
C GLU A 56 -6.96 13.70 -4.50
N GLY A 57 -8.01 13.22 -3.84
CA GLY A 57 -9.24 12.73 -4.47
C GLY A 57 -10.31 13.81 -4.57
N GLN A 58 -11.51 13.43 -5.04
CA GLN A 58 -12.63 14.36 -5.26
C GLN A 58 -13.08 15.12 -3.99
N SER A 59 -12.92 14.52 -2.81
CA SER A 59 -13.36 15.07 -1.51
C SER A 59 -12.20 15.34 -0.55
N GLY A 60 -10.98 15.50 -1.08
CA GLY A 60 -9.76 15.76 -0.30
C GLY A 60 -8.77 14.59 -0.32
N ALA A 61 -7.82 14.62 0.61
CA ALA A 61 -6.73 13.64 0.69
C ALA A 61 -7.25 12.20 0.85
N VAL A 62 -6.72 11.28 0.04
CA VAL A 62 -7.01 9.85 0.08
C VAL A 62 -5.77 9.05 0.44
N CYS A 63 -5.96 7.79 0.83
CA CYS A 63 -4.84 6.87 1.08
C CYS A 63 -4.31 6.26 -0.23
N ALA A 64 -3.10 5.70 -0.19
CA ALA A 64 -2.48 5.06 -1.35
C ALA A 64 -3.33 3.93 -1.94
N ARG A 65 -4.00 3.14 -1.11
CA ARG A 65 -4.92 2.10 -1.58
C ARG A 65 -6.06 2.70 -2.40
N ASP A 66 -6.77 3.68 -1.84
CA ASP A 66 -7.94 4.26 -2.50
C ASP A 66 -7.55 5.03 -3.75
N TRP A 67 -6.37 5.67 -3.75
CA TRP A 67 -5.78 6.27 -4.95
C TRP A 67 -5.58 5.24 -6.07
N LEU A 68 -4.94 4.11 -5.77
CA LEU A 68 -4.69 3.05 -6.74
C LEU A 68 -5.99 2.47 -7.30
N ILE A 69 -6.97 2.23 -6.44
CA ILE A 69 -8.28 1.70 -6.84
C ILE A 69 -9.04 2.69 -7.73
N SER A 70 -9.05 3.98 -7.36
CA SER A 70 -9.87 4.99 -8.05
C SER A 70 -9.26 5.51 -9.35
N THR A 71 -7.92 5.63 -9.40
CA THR A 71 -7.23 6.23 -10.54
C THR A 71 -6.55 5.21 -11.44
N GLY A 72 -6.17 4.05 -10.90
CA GLY A 72 -5.29 3.10 -11.58
C GLY A 72 -3.87 3.64 -11.84
N ASN A 73 -3.51 4.84 -11.37
CA ASN A 73 -2.21 5.44 -11.63
C ASN A 73 -1.25 5.17 -10.46
N PRO A 74 -0.21 4.34 -10.64
CA PRO A 74 0.72 4.01 -9.56
C PRO A 74 1.76 5.09 -9.27
N GLU A 75 1.99 6.03 -10.20
CA GLU A 75 3.18 6.89 -10.14
C GLU A 75 3.25 7.77 -8.88
N PRO A 76 2.17 8.45 -8.45
CA PRO A 76 2.21 9.25 -7.23
C PRO A 76 2.51 8.42 -5.97
N VAL A 77 2.00 7.19 -5.92
CA VAL A 77 2.26 6.27 -4.80
C VAL A 77 3.70 5.76 -4.84
N LEU A 78 4.24 5.50 -6.04
CA LEU A 78 5.63 5.08 -6.21
C LEU A 78 6.61 6.20 -5.82
N GLU A 79 6.31 7.46 -6.14
CA GLU A 79 7.12 8.60 -5.68
C GLU A 79 7.13 8.72 -4.16
N LEU A 80 5.95 8.66 -3.52
CA LEU A 80 5.85 8.66 -2.06
C LEU A 80 6.63 7.51 -1.40
N ALA A 81 6.61 6.34 -2.03
CA ALA A 81 7.35 5.18 -1.59
C ALA A 81 8.87 5.38 -1.71
N ARG A 82 9.36 6.04 -2.78
CA ARG A 82 10.78 6.37 -2.96
C ARG A 82 11.30 7.28 -1.86
N PHE A 83 10.58 8.36 -1.54
CA PHE A 83 10.97 9.28 -0.46
C PHE A 83 11.16 8.56 0.87
N ARG A 84 10.29 7.59 1.17
CA ARG A 84 10.30 6.86 2.43
C ARG A 84 11.42 5.82 2.57
N ILE A 85 12.15 5.52 1.49
CA ILE A 85 13.39 4.72 1.53
C ILE A 85 14.61 5.60 1.84
N SER A 86 14.52 6.90 1.56
CA SER A 86 15.63 7.84 1.72
C SER A 86 15.74 8.47 3.11
N ASP A 87 14.71 8.33 3.95
CA ASP A 87 14.68 8.72 5.39
C ASP A 87 15.19 7.59 6.30
#